data_AF-A0A2R5FVT8-F1
#
_entry.id   AF-A0A2R5FVT8-F1
#
_cell.length_a   1.000
_cell.length_b   1.000
_cell.length_c   1.000
_cell.angle_alpha   90.00
_cell.angle_beta   90.00
_cell.angle_gamma   90.00
#
_symmetry.space_group_name_H-M   'P 1'
#
loop_
_entity.id
_entity.type
_entity.pdbx_description
1 polymer ?
#
loop_
_entity_poly.entity_id
_entity_poly.type
_entity_poly.pdbx_seq_one_letter_code
_entity_poly.pdbx_strand_id
1 'polypeptide(L)'
;MKLQKIDTGTIVESSQFVGSLEAQQKVILQPQIQGRIESILVSSGQQVQQGTPIASLSLDQAQANVASSIAAASSAQAALGTAQAEQQQAIGQRTKAAANVQLQRTQFNRTQQLVRQGAIARPK
;
A
#
# COMPACT_ATOMS: atom_id res chain seq x y z
N MET A 1 93.29 -38.59 14.01
CA MET A 1 91.84 -38.62 14.29
C MET A 1 91.45 -37.28 14.89
N LYS A 2 90.48 -36.57 14.31
CA LYS A 2 90.02 -35.26 14.82
C LYS A 2 88.78 -35.47 15.68
N LEU A 3 88.83 -35.00 16.93
CA LEU A 3 87.67 -34.96 17.83
C LEU A 3 87.08 -33.55 17.81
N GLN A 4 85.75 -33.45 17.77
CA GLN A 4 85.01 -32.19 17.80
C GLN A 4 84.10 -32.15 19.03
N LYS A 5 84.14 -31.04 19.77
CA LYS A 5 83.36 -30.84 21.00
C LYS A 5 81.91 -30.51 20.62
N ILE A 6 80.95 -31.24 21.20
CA ILE A 6 79.51 -31.01 21.01
C ILE A 6 79.02 -30.06 22.10
N ASP A 7 78.34 -28.99 21.71
CA ASP A 7 77.56 -28.12 22.59
C ASP A 7 76.07 -28.38 22.36
N THR A 8 75.28 -28.34 23.43
CA THR A 8 73.83 -28.55 23.38
C THR A 8 73.14 -27.30 22.84
N GLY A 9 72.51 -27.41 21.67
CA GLY A 9 71.67 -26.38 21.08
C GLY A 9 70.24 -26.89 20.86
N THR A 10 69.25 -26.02 21.02
CA THR A 10 67.84 -26.36 20.79
C THR A 10 67.60 -26.61 19.30
N ILE A 11 67.15 -27.81 18.95
CA ILE A 11 66.72 -28.14 17.59
C ILE A 11 65.28 -27.64 17.43
N VAL A 12 65.06 -26.77 16.46
CA VAL A 12 63.71 -26.32 16.06
C VAL A 12 63.34 -27.05 14.78
N GLU A 13 62.45 -28.01 14.88
CA GLU A 13 61.82 -28.62 13.70
C GLU A 13 60.74 -27.69 13.16
N SER A 14 60.91 -27.21 11.92
CA SER A 14 59.88 -26.45 11.21
C SER A 14 59.30 -27.30 10.08
N SER A 15 57.97 -27.42 10.03
CA SER A 15 57.26 -27.98 8.87
C SER A 15 56.59 -26.84 8.09
N GLN A 16 56.73 -26.84 6.78
CA GLN A 16 56.06 -25.86 5.91
C GLN A 16 54.69 -26.40 5.49
N PHE A 17 53.64 -25.63 5.76
CA PHE A 17 52.29 -25.92 5.31
C PHE A 17 51.85 -24.85 4.31
N VAL A 18 51.14 -25.29 3.27
CA VAL A 18 50.49 -24.40 2.31
C VAL A 18 49.02 -24.31 2.69
N GLY A 19 48.52 -23.10 2.91
CA GLY A 19 47.10 -22.83 3.20
C GLY A 19 46.59 -21.67 2.36
N SER A 20 45.31 -21.67 2.05
CA SER A 20 44.62 -20.55 1.41
C SER A 20 43.97 -19.65 2.47
N LEU A 21 44.01 -18.34 2.25
CA LEU A 21 43.27 -17.38 3.05
C LEU A 21 41.97 -17.04 2.32
N GLU A 22 40.84 -17.18 3.01
CA GLU A 22 39.53 -16.84 2.48
C GLU A 22 38.84 -15.77 3.34
N ALA A 23 37.85 -15.10 2.76
CA ALA A 23 37.05 -14.14 3.50
C ALA A 23 36.27 -14.87 4.62
N GLN A 24 36.30 -14.32 5.83
CA GLN A 24 35.57 -14.89 6.98
C GLN A 24 34.06 -14.98 6.72
N GLN A 25 33.51 -14.05 5.94
CA GLN A 25 32.10 -14.02 5.55
C GLN A 25 31.98 -13.61 4.09
N LYS A 26 31.13 -14.34 3.35
CA LYS A 26 30.77 -14.04 1.98
C LYS A 26 29.25 -14.04 1.87
N VAL A 27 28.69 -12.96 1.34
CA VAL A 27 27.25 -12.81 1.14
C VAL A 27 26.97 -12.53 -0.33
N ILE A 28 25.86 -13.07 -0.83
CA ILE A 28 25.35 -12.78 -2.16
C ILE A 28 24.19 -11.80 -1.98
N LEU A 29 24.32 -10.61 -2.58
CA LEU A 29 23.25 -9.62 -2.58
C LEU A 29 22.32 -9.88 -3.75
N GLN A 30 21.02 -9.97 -3.47
CA GLN A 30 19.98 -10.12 -4.48
C GLN A 30 18.85 -9.12 -4.26
N PRO A 31 18.31 -8.52 -5.33
CA PRO A 31 17.07 -7.76 -5.25
C PRO A 31 15.91 -8.59 -4.69
N GLN A 32 15.04 -7.97 -3.90
CA GLN A 32 13.78 -8.58 -3.45
C GLN A 32 12.65 -8.43 -4.47
N ILE A 33 12.78 -7.46 -5.38
CA ILE A 33 11.81 -7.17 -6.42
C ILE A 33 12.41 -7.44 -7.79
N GLN A 34 11.57 -7.86 -8.73
CA GLN A 34 11.95 -7.92 -10.13
C GLN A 34 11.99 -6.51 -10.71
N GLY A 35 13.02 -6.22 -11.50
CA GLY A 35 13.21 -4.92 -12.12
C GLY A 35 14.46 -4.90 -12.99
N ARG A 36 14.50 -3.97 -13.94
CA ARG A 36 15.70 -3.71 -14.74
C ARG A 36 16.68 -2.91 -13.90
N ILE A 37 17.95 -3.32 -13.86
CA ILE A 37 19.02 -2.52 -13.25
C ILE A 37 19.17 -1.25 -14.08
N GLU A 38 19.02 -0.09 -13.43
CA GLU A 38 19.28 1.20 -14.03
C GLU A 38 20.76 1.58 -13.92
N SER A 39 21.34 1.35 -12.74
CA SER A 39 22.75 1.64 -12.49
C SER A 39 23.32 0.78 -11.38
N ILE A 40 24.63 0.54 -11.44
CA ILE A 40 25.42 0.02 -10.34
C ILE A 40 26.16 1.21 -9.74
N LEU A 41 25.99 1.43 -8.45
CA LEU A 41 26.43 2.65 -7.73
C LEU A 41 27.80 2.46 -7.06
N VAL A 42 28.40 1.29 -7.20
CA VAL A 42 29.68 0.92 -6.59
C VAL A 42 30.62 0.29 -7.61
N SER A 43 31.92 0.35 -7.32
CA SER A 43 32.98 -0.27 -8.11
C SER A 43 33.56 -1.52 -7.43
N SER A 44 34.21 -2.38 -8.21
CA SER A 44 34.92 -3.55 -7.67
C SER A 44 36.01 -3.13 -6.69
N GLY A 45 36.05 -3.76 -5.51
CA GLY A 45 37.00 -3.45 -4.44
C GLY A 45 36.64 -2.23 -3.58
N GLN A 46 35.54 -1.53 -3.87
CA GLN A 46 35.09 -0.40 -3.07
C GLN A 46 34.60 -0.87 -1.70
N GLN A 47 35.08 -0.23 -0.62
CA GLN A 47 34.54 -0.45 0.72
C GLN A 47 33.18 0.24 0.86
N VAL A 48 32.21 -0.47 1.43
CA VAL A 48 30.84 0.00 1.65
C VAL A 48 30.43 -0.22 3.10
N GLN A 49 29.58 0.66 3.62
CA GLN A 49 28.99 0.53 4.96
C GLN A 49 27.57 -0.02 4.87
N GLN A 50 27.02 -0.48 6.00
CA GLN A 50 25.62 -0.91 6.05
C GLN A 50 24.68 0.22 5.58
N GLY A 51 23.72 -0.13 4.72
CA GLY A 51 22.78 0.82 4.13
C GLY A 51 23.30 1.55 2.88
N THR A 52 24.56 1.34 2.48
CA THR A 52 25.09 1.90 1.22
C THR A 52 24.33 1.31 0.02
N PRO A 53 23.70 2.14 -0.83
CA PRO A 53 23.07 1.67 -2.06
C PRO A 53 24.11 1.06 -3.01
N ILE A 54 23.86 -0.16 -3.47
CA ILE A 54 24.78 -0.91 -4.35
C ILE A 54 24.35 -0.80 -5.82
N ALA A 55 23.05 -0.89 -6.09
CA ALA A 55 22.47 -0.76 -7.42
C ALA A 55 21.08 -0.12 -7.34
N SER A 56 20.67 0.59 -8.39
CA SER A 56 19.31 1.10 -8.56
C SER A 56 18.54 0.25 -9.57
N LEU A 57 17.25 0.06 -9.29
CA LEU A 57 16.32 -0.69 -10.13
C LEU A 57 15.26 0.28 -10.65
N SER A 58 14.84 0.09 -11.90
CA SER A 58 13.73 0.84 -12.47
C SER A 58 12.44 0.51 -11.74
N LEU A 59 11.75 1.57 -11.32
CA LEU A 59 10.50 1.49 -10.56
C LEU A 59 9.28 1.83 -11.42
N ASP A 60 9.42 1.94 -12.75
CA ASP A 60 8.37 2.40 -13.67
C ASP A 60 7.05 1.64 -13.46
N GLN A 61 7.11 0.31 -13.39
CA GLN A 61 5.93 -0.53 -13.18
C GLN A 61 5.34 -0.35 -11.77
N ALA A 62 6.18 -0.23 -10.75
CA ALA A 62 5.72 -0.02 -9.38
C ALA A 62 5.04 1.35 -9.24
N GLN A 63 5.62 2.39 -9.83
CA GLN A 63 5.05 3.74 -9.87
C GLN A 63 3.72 3.76 -10.62
N ALA A 64 3.63 3.09 -11.78
CA ALA A 64 2.38 2.96 -12.53
C ALA A 64 1.28 2.27 -11.70
N ASN A 65 1.62 1.20 -10.98
CA ASN A 65 0.68 0.48 -10.11
C ASN A 65 0.21 1.34 -8.92
N VAL A 66 1.11 2.14 -8.35
CA VAL A 66 0.75 3.09 -7.28
C VAL A 66 -0.19 4.16 -7.82
N ALA A 67 0.14 4.75 -8.98
CA ALA A 67 -0.70 5.77 -9.61
C ALA A 67 -2.10 5.22 -9.96
N SER A 68 -2.19 4.00 -10.50
CA SER A 68 -3.48 3.36 -10.80
C SER A 68 -4.30 3.09 -9.52
N SER A 69 -3.63 2.69 -8.43
CA SER A 69 -4.28 2.45 -7.14
C SER A 69 -4.85 3.74 -6.53
N ILE A 70 -4.10 4.84 -6.63
CA ILE A 70 -4.55 6.17 -6.19
C ILE A 70 -5.76 6.62 -7.02
N ALA A 71 -5.72 6.44 -8.34
CA ALA A 71 -6.85 6.78 -9.21
C ALA A 71 -8.11 5.96 -8.88
N ALA A 72 -7.95 4.66 -8.63
CA ALA A 72 -9.04 3.78 -8.23
C ALA A 72 -9.66 4.22 -6.88
N ALA A 73 -8.82 4.55 -5.90
CA ALA A 73 -9.28 5.06 -4.60
C ALA A 73 -10.05 6.38 -4.73
N SER A 74 -9.53 7.31 -5.55
CA SER A 74 -10.19 8.59 -5.82
C SER A 74 -11.56 8.39 -6.50
N SER A 75 -11.64 7.49 -7.48
CA SER A 75 -12.90 7.14 -8.14
C SER A 75 -13.92 6.54 -7.16
N ALA A 76 -13.47 5.62 -6.30
CA ALA A 76 -14.33 5.04 -5.27
C ALA A 76 -14.85 6.10 -4.28
N GLN A 77 -14.01 7.06 -3.90
CA GLN A 77 -14.41 8.14 -3.01
C GLN A 77 -15.40 9.11 -3.68
N ALA A 78 -15.23 9.39 -4.97
CA ALA A 78 -16.20 10.17 -5.74
C ALA A 78 -17.55 9.42 -5.85
N ALA A 79 -17.51 8.11 -6.12
CA ALA A 79 -18.72 7.27 -6.18
C ALA A 79 -19.47 7.24 -4.84
N LEU A 80 -18.74 7.18 -3.72
CA LEU A 80 -19.32 7.31 -2.38
C LEU A 80 -20.02 8.66 -2.19
N GLY A 81 -19.38 9.76 -2.60
CA GLY A 81 -19.98 11.09 -2.54
C GLY A 81 -21.27 11.20 -3.36
N THR A 82 -21.28 10.65 -4.57
CA THR A 82 -22.49 10.57 -5.41
C THR A 82 -23.59 9.75 -4.73
N ALA A 83 -23.27 8.56 -4.21
CA ALA A 83 -24.25 7.71 -3.54
C ALA A 83 -24.85 8.38 -2.29
N GLN A 84 -24.05 9.13 -1.53
CA GLN A 84 -24.52 9.93 -0.40
C GLN A 84 -25.47 11.06 -0.84
N ALA A 85 -25.13 11.74 -1.95
CA ALA A 85 -26.01 12.77 -2.51
C ALA A 85 -27.34 12.18 -2.99
N GLU A 86 -27.31 11.04 -3.68
CA GLU A 86 -28.51 10.31 -4.12
C GLU A 86 -29.38 9.88 -2.93
N GLN A 87 -28.76 9.36 -1.86
CA GLN A 87 -29.46 9.02 -0.63
C GLN A 87 -30.17 10.25 -0.04
N GLN A 88 -29.49 11.38 0.03
CA GLN A 88 -30.08 12.62 0.57
C GLN A 88 -31.25 13.11 -0.30
N GLN A 89 -31.14 13.00 -1.63
CA GLN A 89 -32.25 13.31 -2.54
C GLN A 89 -33.43 12.36 -2.31
N ALA A 90 -33.19 11.06 -2.16
CA ALA A 90 -34.24 10.08 -1.89
C ALA A 90 -34.96 10.35 -0.56
N ILE A 91 -34.22 10.74 0.49
CA ILE A 91 -34.80 11.18 1.77
C ILE A 91 -35.68 12.41 1.56
N GLY A 92 -35.19 13.42 0.83
CA GLY A 92 -35.96 14.62 0.51
C GLY A 92 -37.26 14.32 -0.24
N GLN A 93 -37.21 13.41 -1.22
CA GLN A 93 -38.39 12.95 -1.96
C GLN A 93 -39.39 12.24 -1.06
N ARG A 94 -38.92 11.35 -0.16
CA ARG A 94 -39.78 10.69 0.83
C ARG A 94 -40.48 11.68 1.75
N THR A 95 -39.77 12.69 2.25
CA THR A 95 -40.35 13.74 3.10
C THR A 95 -41.41 14.55 2.35
N LYS A 96 -41.14 14.94 1.10
CA LYS A 96 -42.14 15.61 0.24
C LYS A 96 -43.37 14.74 0.01
N ALA A 97 -43.18 13.46 -0.29
CA ALA A 97 -44.29 12.52 -0.49
C ALA A 97 -45.15 12.37 0.78
N ALA A 98 -44.52 12.24 1.95
CA ALA A 98 -45.21 12.17 3.23
C ALA A 98 -46.04 13.44 3.52
N ALA A 99 -45.47 14.62 3.25
CA ALA A 99 -46.17 15.90 3.39
C ALA A 99 -47.39 15.99 2.46
N ASN A 100 -47.27 15.55 1.21
CA ASN A 100 -48.39 15.50 0.26
C ASN A 100 -49.52 14.58 0.73
N VAL A 101 -49.18 13.37 1.23
CA VAL A 101 -50.17 12.45 1.79
C VAL A 101 -50.89 13.07 2.98
N GLN A 102 -50.17 13.77 3.86
CA GLN A 102 -50.76 14.45 5.01
C GLN A 102 -51.70 15.60 4.60
N LEU A 103 -51.31 16.39 3.59
CA LEU A 103 -52.16 17.43 3.03
C LEU A 103 -53.45 16.83 2.44
N GLN A 104 -53.32 15.77 1.63
CA GLN A 104 -54.46 15.08 1.03
C GLN A 104 -55.42 14.52 2.09
N ARG A 105 -54.91 13.91 3.16
CA ARG A 105 -55.72 13.45 4.30
C ARG A 105 -56.48 14.59 4.98
N THR A 106 -55.81 15.72 5.20
CA THR A 106 -56.43 16.90 5.83
C THR A 106 -57.54 17.47 4.96
N GLN A 107 -57.30 17.61 3.66
CA GLN A 107 -58.31 18.07 2.69
C GLN A 107 -59.48 17.10 2.58
N PHE A 108 -59.21 15.79 2.58
CA PHE A 108 -60.26 14.78 2.58
C PHE A 108 -61.14 14.86 3.82
N ASN A 109 -60.55 14.94 5.01
CA ASN A 109 -61.28 15.06 6.27
C ASN A 109 -62.14 16.32 6.34
N ARG A 110 -61.59 17.47 5.89
CA ARG A 110 -62.34 18.74 5.81
C ARG A 110 -63.52 18.63 4.84
N THR A 111 -63.28 18.10 3.64
CA THR A 111 -64.33 17.93 2.63
C THR A 111 -65.43 17.00 3.14
N GLN A 112 -65.08 15.89 3.78
CA GLN A 112 -66.02 14.98 4.44
C GLN A 112 -66.91 15.70 5.48
N GLN A 113 -66.33 16.55 6.33
CA GLN A 113 -67.10 17.32 7.32
C GLN A 113 -68.08 18.29 6.66
N LEU A 114 -67.64 19.01 5.62
CA LEU A 114 -68.48 19.97 4.90
C LEU A 114 -69.64 19.28 4.16
N VAL A 115 -69.41 18.09 3.59
CA VAL A 115 -70.49 17.27 2.98
C VAL A 115 -71.50 16.83 4.03
N ARG A 116 -71.06 16.38 5.23
CA ARG A 116 -71.97 15.99 6.33
C ARG A 116 -72.83 17.15 6.83
N GLN A 117 -72.29 18.37 6.82
CA GLN A 117 -73.00 19.58 7.22
C GLN A 117 -73.95 20.10 6.13
N GLY A 118 -74.06 19.44 4.98
CA GLY A 118 -74.89 19.87 3.86
C GLY A 118 -74.38 21.13 3.14
N ALA A 119 -73.18 21.61 3.49
CA ALA A 119 -72.61 22.85 2.96
C ALA A 119 -72.06 22.71 1.53
N ILE A 120 -71.81 21.48 1.07
CA ILE A 120 -71.34 21.16 -0.29
C ILE A 120 -71.94 19.84 -0.82
N ALA A 121 -72.18 19.78 -2.13
CA ALA A 121 -72.68 18.58 -2.81
C ALA A 121 -71.63 17.45 -2.80
N ARG A 122 -72.09 16.19 -2.70
CA ARG A 122 -71.20 15.02 -2.73
C ARG A 122 -70.55 14.92 -4.12
N PRO A 123 -69.22 15.01 -4.24
CA PRO A 123 -68.57 14.83 -5.53
C PRO A 123 -68.85 13.41 -6.05
N LYS A 124 -69.14 13.29 -7.36
CA LYS A 124 -69.33 12.02 -8.06
C LYS A 124 -68.04 11.22 -8.13
#